data_AF-A0A0E3P5J8-F1
#
_entry.id   AF-A0A0E3P5J8-F1
#
_cell.length_a   1.000
_cell.length_b   1.000
_cell.length_c   1.000
_cell.angle_alpha   90.00
_cell.angle_beta   90.00
_cell.angle_gamma   90.00
#
_symmetry.space_group_name_H-M   'P 1'
#
loop_
_entity.id
_entity.type
_entity.pdbx_description
1 polymer ?
#
loop_
_entity_poly.entity_id
_entity_poly.type
_entity_poly.pdbx_seq_one_letter_code
_entity_poly.pdbx_strand_id
1 'polypeptide(L)'
;MPEKFERKQIELSFKKFNGYADDVLSSDYYVFDTTFNRFIQYCENDPVMSYICNQLKSVDIEYDEWCKKLKHTSERSVFDLPSDETKSYAILYQICLKVNKKDPHYFDFSRKFLGAPDKTVAISRFNKTIVKPLAREINYRLDKIMYDIEIDHSGERYLQPTVLNLNLDASTNVNNCDIKMKNDSIIGNNAKIIKTIKENKTLRLFGVVVGLVTGIASIIEIYNYCTGT
;
A
#
# COMPACT_ATOMS: atom_id res chain seq x y z
N MET A 1 -16.01 -5.67 17.67
CA MET A 1 -15.68 -4.86 16.47
C MET A 1 -16.97 -4.53 15.74
N PRO A 2 -17.12 -3.43 14.97
CA PRO A 2 -18.33 -3.29 14.19
C PRO A 2 -18.28 -4.31 13.05
N GLU A 3 -19.21 -5.26 13.16
CA GLU A 3 -19.63 -6.36 12.29
C GLU A 3 -19.97 -5.99 10.82
N LYS A 4 -19.29 -5.01 10.20
CA LYS A 4 -19.86 -4.29 9.03
C LYS A 4 -19.18 -4.42 7.68
N PHE A 5 -17.97 -4.96 7.57
CA PHE A 5 -17.30 -5.05 6.26
C PHE A 5 -16.84 -6.46 5.96
N GLU A 6 -17.17 -6.94 4.77
CA GLU A 6 -16.65 -8.21 4.28
C GLU A 6 -15.15 -8.10 3.98
N ARG A 7 -14.39 -9.19 4.21
CA ARG A 7 -12.96 -9.28 3.86
C ARG A 7 -12.68 -8.77 2.44
N LYS A 8 -13.44 -9.25 1.47
CA LYS A 8 -13.28 -8.85 0.07
C LYS A 8 -13.47 -7.34 -0.14
N GLN A 9 -14.38 -6.71 0.60
CA GLN A 9 -14.61 -5.27 0.52
C GLN A 9 -13.39 -4.50 1.02
N ILE A 10 -12.80 -4.90 2.14
CA ILE A 10 -11.63 -4.23 2.70
C ILE A 10 -10.40 -4.42 1.80
N GLU A 11 -10.18 -5.62 1.25
CA GLU A 11 -9.09 -5.88 0.29
C GLU A 11 -9.20 -5.00 -0.96
N LEU A 12 -10.42 -4.88 -1.51
CA LEU A 12 -10.67 -3.99 -2.65
C LEU A 12 -10.45 -2.53 -2.28
N SER A 13 -10.90 -2.11 -1.09
CA SER A 13 -10.71 -0.73 -0.64
C SER A 13 -9.23 -0.41 -0.42
N PHE A 14 -8.47 -1.33 0.19
CA PHE A 14 -7.04 -1.21 0.39
C PHE A 14 -6.28 -1.09 -0.94
N LYS A 15 -6.59 -1.94 -1.91
CA LYS A 15 -5.96 -1.88 -3.24
C LYS A 15 -6.20 -0.54 -3.93
N LYS A 16 -7.43 -0.02 -3.87
CA LYS A 16 -7.78 1.28 -4.47
C LYS A 16 -7.11 2.43 -3.72
N PHE A 17 -7.10 2.38 -2.39
CA PHE A 17 -6.43 3.38 -1.56
C PHE A 17 -4.94 3.51 -1.93
N ASN A 18 -4.23 2.38 -2.01
CA ASN A 18 -2.82 2.38 -2.40
C ASN A 18 -2.61 2.97 -3.81
N GLY A 19 -3.48 2.63 -4.77
CA GLY A 19 -3.43 3.23 -6.11
C GLY A 19 -3.58 4.76 -6.07
N TYR A 20 -4.58 5.28 -5.35
CA TYR A 20 -4.76 6.72 -5.24
C TYR A 20 -3.65 7.42 -4.44
N ALA A 21 -3.11 6.76 -3.41
CA ALA A 21 -1.99 7.29 -2.65
C ALA A 21 -0.74 7.38 -3.54
N ASP A 22 -0.44 6.34 -4.31
CA ASP A 22 0.70 6.30 -5.23
C ASP A 22 0.57 7.35 -6.35
N ASP A 23 -0.64 7.54 -6.90
CA ASP A 23 -0.94 8.59 -7.88
C ASP A 23 -0.64 9.99 -7.32
N VAL A 24 -0.98 10.26 -6.06
CA VAL A 24 -0.67 11.54 -5.41
C VAL A 24 0.82 11.67 -5.16
N LEU A 25 1.45 10.63 -4.61
CA LEU A 25 2.86 10.67 -4.23
C LEU A 25 3.80 10.84 -5.43
N SER A 26 3.40 10.31 -6.59
CA SER A 26 4.13 10.42 -7.86
C SER A 26 3.73 11.63 -8.71
N SER A 27 2.71 12.39 -8.32
CA SER A 27 2.20 13.50 -9.12
C SER A 27 3.17 14.68 -9.24
N ASP A 28 3.11 15.32 -10.40
CA ASP A 28 3.77 16.59 -10.68
C ASP A 28 2.80 17.78 -10.48
N TYR A 29 3.31 18.98 -10.75
CA TYR A 29 2.52 20.22 -10.65
C TYR A 29 1.23 20.22 -11.48
N TYR A 30 1.22 19.59 -12.66
CA TYR A 30 0.08 19.66 -13.57
C TYR A 30 -1.06 18.76 -13.13
N VAL A 31 -0.76 17.62 -12.51
CA VAL A 31 -1.77 16.62 -12.14
C VAL A 31 -2.06 16.53 -10.64
N PHE A 32 -1.23 17.15 -9.78
CA PHE A 32 -1.35 17.08 -8.32
C PHE A 32 -2.75 17.39 -7.81
N ASP A 33 -3.35 18.50 -8.25
CA ASP A 33 -4.67 18.90 -7.75
C ASP A 33 -5.76 17.87 -8.09
N THR A 34 -5.64 17.22 -9.25
CA THR A 34 -6.61 16.22 -9.70
C THR A 34 -6.41 14.92 -8.94
N THR A 35 -5.17 14.44 -8.81
CA THR A 35 -4.87 13.19 -8.08
C THR A 35 -5.16 13.36 -6.59
N PHE A 36 -4.79 14.49 -5.99
CA PHE A 36 -5.03 14.79 -4.59
C PHE A 36 -6.52 14.86 -4.26
N ASN A 37 -7.33 15.54 -5.09
CA ASN A 37 -8.77 15.56 -4.89
C ASN A 37 -9.39 14.16 -4.98
N ARG A 38 -8.98 13.33 -5.95
CA ARG A 38 -9.44 11.94 -6.05
C ARG A 38 -9.08 11.12 -4.81
N PHE A 39 -7.86 11.27 -4.30
CA PHE A 39 -7.41 10.63 -3.07
C PHE A 39 -8.29 11.01 -1.87
N ILE A 40 -8.55 12.30 -1.67
CA ILE A 40 -9.40 12.77 -0.56
C ILE A 40 -10.86 12.35 -0.74
N GLN A 41 -11.39 12.44 -1.96
CA GLN A 41 -12.74 11.95 -2.27
C GLN A 41 -12.88 10.46 -1.98
N TYR A 42 -11.86 9.66 -2.29
CA TYR A 42 -11.87 8.23 -1.97
C TYR A 42 -11.85 8.00 -0.45
N CYS A 43 -10.99 8.73 0.28
CA CYS A 43 -10.93 8.66 1.74
C CYS A 43 -12.28 9.00 2.40
N GLU A 44 -13.01 9.97 1.86
CA GLU A 44 -14.26 10.45 2.46
C GLU A 44 -15.51 9.66 2.05
N ASN A 45 -15.51 9.04 0.86
CA ASN A 45 -16.71 8.42 0.29
C ASN A 45 -16.70 6.89 0.29
N ASP A 46 -15.53 6.24 0.30
CA ASP A 46 -15.46 4.78 0.39
C ASP A 46 -15.90 4.32 1.78
N PRO A 47 -16.81 3.33 1.92
CA PRO A 47 -17.31 2.94 3.24
C PRO A 47 -16.23 2.51 4.24
N VAL A 48 -15.20 1.80 3.76
CA VAL A 48 -14.10 1.31 4.61
C VAL A 48 -13.15 2.47 4.94
N MET A 49 -12.75 3.25 3.94
CA MET A 49 -11.84 4.38 4.18
C MET A 49 -12.46 5.46 5.03
N SER A 50 -13.72 5.81 4.77
CA SER A 50 -14.45 6.82 5.55
C SER A 50 -14.58 6.40 7.00
N TYR A 51 -14.79 5.12 7.30
CA TYR A 51 -14.78 4.62 8.67
C TYR A 51 -13.45 4.91 9.38
N ILE A 52 -12.32 4.63 8.73
CA ILE A 52 -10.97 4.87 9.29
C ILE A 52 -10.69 6.37 9.41
N CYS A 53 -10.95 7.12 8.35
CA CYS A 53 -10.70 8.56 8.27
C CYS A 53 -11.60 9.34 9.24
N ASN A 54 -12.82 8.86 9.50
CA ASN A 54 -13.70 9.44 10.51
C ASN A 54 -13.11 9.35 11.92
N GLN A 55 -12.39 8.28 12.26
CA GLN A 55 -11.70 8.18 13.55
C GLN A 55 -10.63 9.26 13.70
N LEU A 56 -9.90 9.57 12.62
CA LEU A 56 -8.93 10.65 12.59
C LEU A 56 -9.62 12.03 12.66
N LYS A 57 -10.75 12.21 11.99
CA LYS A 57 -11.53 13.46 12.07
C LYS A 57 -12.13 13.70 13.45
N SER A 58 -12.50 12.65 14.18
CA SER A 58 -13.12 12.76 15.51
C SER A 58 -12.13 13.03 16.63
N VAL A 59 -10.82 12.98 16.36
CA VAL A 59 -9.81 13.33 17.37
C VAL A 59 -9.95 14.82 17.67
N ASP A 60 -10.16 15.15 18.95
CA ASP A 60 -10.18 16.53 19.40
C ASP A 60 -8.77 17.13 19.26
N ILE A 61 -8.63 18.01 18.27
CA ILE A 61 -7.40 18.72 17.96
C ILE A 61 -7.73 20.19 17.86
N GLU A 62 -7.01 20.98 18.64
CA GLU A 62 -6.96 22.42 18.52
C GLU A 62 -6.12 22.84 17.29
N TYR A 63 -6.60 22.53 16.08
CA TYR A 63 -5.87 22.77 14.83
C TYR A 63 -5.45 24.23 14.67
N ASP A 64 -6.34 25.16 15.03
CA ASP A 64 -6.07 26.59 14.92
C ASP A 64 -5.01 27.06 15.92
N GLU A 65 -4.97 26.46 17.12
CA GLU A 65 -3.92 26.74 18.09
C GLU A 65 -2.57 26.17 17.65
N TRP A 66 -2.56 24.95 17.13
CA TRP A 66 -1.37 24.35 16.53
C TRP A 66 -0.84 25.24 15.39
N CYS A 67 -1.71 25.70 14.48
CA CYS A 67 -1.35 26.63 13.41
C CYS A 67 -0.81 27.97 13.92
N LYS A 68 -1.31 28.49 15.05
CA LYS A 68 -0.80 29.71 15.68
C LYS A 68 0.59 29.50 16.25
N LYS A 69 0.83 28.40 16.97
CA LYS A 69 2.14 28.05 17.55
C LYS A 69 3.24 28.01 16.49
N LEU A 70 2.93 27.51 15.29
CA LEU A 70 3.85 27.50 14.15
C LEU A 70 4.26 28.90 13.65
N LYS A 71 3.45 29.94 13.87
CA LYS A 71 3.71 31.31 13.38
C LYS A 71 4.61 32.13 14.32
N HIS A 72 4.75 31.73 15.58
CA HIS A 72 5.45 32.51 16.61
C HIS A 72 6.95 32.24 16.70
N THR A 73 7.48 31.28 15.94
CA THR A 73 8.91 30.99 15.88
C THR A 73 9.56 31.89 14.83
N SER A 74 10.06 33.05 15.26
CA SER A 74 10.54 34.18 14.44
C SER A 74 11.70 33.90 13.47
N GLU A 75 12.24 32.68 13.43
CA GLU A 75 13.42 32.37 12.60
C GLU A 75 13.24 31.25 11.58
N ARG A 76 12.11 30.52 11.62
CA ARG A 76 11.62 29.56 10.61
C ARG A 76 10.46 28.83 11.27
N SER A 77 9.30 28.77 10.62
CA SER A 77 8.22 27.90 11.07
C SER A 77 8.74 26.46 11.07
N VAL A 78 9.02 25.88 12.24
CA VAL A 78 9.37 24.47 12.35
C VAL A 78 8.07 23.70 12.28
N PHE A 79 7.87 22.92 11.21
CA PHE A 79 6.75 22.00 11.13
C PHE A 79 6.92 20.91 12.18
N ASP A 80 6.28 21.09 13.33
CA ASP A 80 6.35 20.18 14.46
C ASP A 80 4.97 19.59 14.74
N LEU A 81 4.91 18.27 14.88
CA LEU A 81 3.69 17.55 15.17
C LEU A 81 3.65 17.16 16.66
N PRO A 82 2.47 17.06 17.28
CA PRO A 82 2.35 16.58 18.66
C PRO A 82 3.00 15.22 18.85
N SER A 83 3.63 14.99 20.01
CA SER A 83 4.24 13.69 20.34
C SER A 83 3.25 12.52 20.39
N ASP A 84 1.96 12.81 20.59
CA ASP A 84 0.90 11.83 20.49
C ASP A 84 0.65 11.45 19.02
N GLU A 85 0.86 10.18 18.69
CA GLU A 85 0.74 9.67 17.31
C GLU A 85 -0.66 9.88 16.73
N THR A 86 -1.71 9.66 17.53
CA THR A 86 -3.09 9.79 17.05
C THR A 86 -3.41 11.24 16.70
N LYS A 87 -3.02 12.19 17.56
CA LYS A 87 -3.14 13.62 17.29
C LYS A 87 -2.29 14.07 16.11
N SER A 88 -1.07 13.52 15.98
CA SER A 88 -0.20 13.76 14.83
C SER A 88 -0.88 13.43 13.50
N TYR A 89 -1.37 12.20 13.34
CA TYR A 89 -2.00 11.77 12.09
C TYR A 89 -3.34 12.45 11.84
N ALA A 90 -4.08 12.76 12.89
CA ALA A 90 -5.31 13.51 12.77
C ALA A 90 -5.04 14.97 12.34
N ILE A 91 -3.94 15.63 12.78
CA ILE A 91 -3.50 16.91 12.22
C ILE A 91 -3.17 16.78 10.73
N LEU A 92 -2.40 15.77 10.33
CA LEU A 92 -2.06 15.54 8.92
C LEU A 92 -3.31 15.38 8.07
N TYR A 93 -4.30 14.65 8.57
CA TYR A 93 -5.57 14.49 7.88
C TYR A 93 -6.36 15.79 7.77
N GLN A 94 -6.44 16.59 8.84
CA GLN A 94 -7.09 17.91 8.82
C GLN A 94 -6.39 18.88 7.84
N ILE A 95 -5.06 18.84 7.74
CA ILE A 95 -4.32 19.60 6.72
C ILE A 95 -4.79 19.18 5.33
N CYS A 96 -4.85 17.87 5.05
CA CYS A 96 -5.29 17.35 3.77
C CYS A 96 -6.71 17.82 3.40
N LEU A 97 -7.66 17.78 4.35
CA LEU A 97 -9.03 18.24 4.12
C LEU A 97 -9.11 19.75 3.82
N LYS A 98 -8.36 20.56 4.57
CA LYS A 98 -8.27 22.02 4.37
C LYS A 98 -7.64 22.38 3.02
N VAL A 99 -6.55 21.70 2.67
CA VAL A 99 -5.89 21.85 1.36
C VAL A 99 -6.79 21.43 0.22
N ASN A 100 -7.58 20.36 0.38
CA ASN A 100 -8.54 19.93 -0.63
C ASN A 100 -9.64 20.97 -0.87
N LYS A 101 -10.06 21.66 0.19
CA LYS A 101 -11.00 22.81 0.13
C LYS A 101 -10.34 24.10 -0.37
N LYS A 102 -9.05 24.06 -0.73
CA LYS A 102 -8.23 25.21 -1.15
C LYS A 102 -8.09 26.30 -0.09
N ASP A 103 -8.21 25.94 1.18
CA ASP A 103 -8.08 26.87 2.32
C ASP A 103 -7.24 26.25 3.45
N PRO A 104 -5.89 26.43 3.44
CA PRO A 104 -5.09 27.12 2.42
C PRO A 104 -4.81 26.25 1.19
N HIS A 105 -4.44 26.86 0.06
CA HIS A 105 -3.90 26.12 -1.09
C HIS A 105 -2.59 25.41 -0.71
N TYR A 106 -2.32 24.22 -1.29
CA TYR A 106 -1.15 23.40 -0.93
C TYR A 106 0.18 24.19 -1.06
N PHE A 107 0.29 25.03 -2.09
CA PHE A 107 1.49 25.82 -2.33
C PHE A 107 1.72 26.84 -1.21
N ASP A 108 0.68 27.53 -0.77
CA ASP A 108 0.79 28.52 0.31
C ASP A 108 1.10 27.85 1.64
N PHE A 109 0.49 26.68 1.90
CA PHE A 109 0.82 25.85 3.04
C PHE A 109 2.30 25.44 3.03
N SER A 110 2.75 24.82 1.95
CA SER A 110 4.13 24.33 1.82
C SER A 110 5.15 25.46 1.84
N ARG A 111 4.85 26.61 1.25
CA ARG A 111 5.74 27.78 1.31
C ARG A 111 5.87 28.29 2.74
N LYS A 112 4.75 28.42 3.45
CA LYS A 112 4.68 28.99 4.79
C LYS A 112 5.25 28.09 5.88
N PHE A 113 4.94 26.80 5.82
CA PHE A 113 5.25 25.85 6.90
C PHE A 113 6.34 24.85 6.54
N LEU A 114 6.55 24.57 5.24
CA LEU A 114 7.55 23.62 4.77
C LEU A 114 8.70 24.30 4.02
N GLY A 115 8.72 25.64 3.95
CA GLY A 115 9.78 26.45 3.35
C GLY A 115 9.97 26.24 1.83
N ALA A 116 8.94 25.81 1.12
CA ALA A 116 9.06 25.50 -0.32
C ALA A 116 9.20 26.79 -1.17
N PRO A 117 10.23 26.89 -2.04
CA PRO A 117 10.44 28.07 -2.88
C PRO A 117 9.53 28.14 -4.11
N ASP A 118 9.16 26.98 -4.67
CA ASP A 118 8.36 26.86 -5.89
C ASP A 118 7.33 25.72 -5.77
N LYS A 119 6.45 25.62 -6.77
CA LYS A 119 5.31 24.68 -6.79
C LYS A 119 5.74 23.22 -6.84
N THR A 120 6.81 22.90 -7.56
CA THR A 120 7.33 21.53 -7.69
C THR A 120 7.92 21.07 -6.36
N VAL A 121 8.77 21.91 -5.74
CA VAL A 121 9.32 21.62 -4.40
C VAL A 121 8.22 21.61 -3.35
N ALA A 122 7.18 22.44 -3.49
CA ALA A 122 6.04 22.45 -2.59
C ALA A 122 5.26 21.13 -2.60
N ILE A 123 5.03 20.54 -3.79
CA ILE A 123 4.39 19.23 -3.91
C ILE A 123 5.27 18.15 -3.32
N SER A 124 6.56 18.13 -3.67
CA SER A 124 7.50 17.14 -3.14
C SER A 124 7.55 17.17 -1.61
N ARG A 125 7.63 18.36 -1.00
CA ARG A 125 7.62 18.52 0.46
C ARG A 125 6.27 18.18 1.08
N PHE A 126 5.16 18.60 0.47
CA PHE A 126 3.82 18.25 0.94
C PHE A 126 3.60 16.74 0.94
N ASN A 127 3.95 16.07 -0.15
CA ASN A 127 3.85 14.62 -0.27
C ASN A 127 4.73 13.90 0.75
N LYS A 128 5.99 14.32 0.90
CA LYS A 128 6.93 13.70 1.82
C LYS A 128 6.55 13.89 3.29
N THR A 129 6.06 15.08 3.66
CA THR A 129 5.80 15.45 5.05
C THR A 129 4.38 15.13 5.50
N ILE A 130 3.39 15.21 4.60
CA ILE A 130 1.97 15.10 4.93
C ILE A 130 1.37 13.80 4.37
N VAL A 131 1.36 13.65 3.05
CA VAL A 131 0.61 12.56 2.39
C VAL A 131 1.23 11.21 2.69
N LYS A 132 2.55 11.05 2.57
CA LYS A 132 3.23 9.77 2.75
C LYS A 132 3.09 9.22 4.19
N PRO A 133 3.33 10.01 5.26
CA PRO A 133 3.12 9.52 6.62
C PRO A 133 1.66 9.17 6.91
N LEU A 134 0.71 9.99 6.42
CA LEU A 134 -0.72 9.73 6.57
C LEU A 134 -1.14 8.44 5.85
N ALA A 135 -0.71 8.25 4.61
CA ALA A 135 -1.04 7.06 3.83
C ALA A 135 -0.50 5.79 4.49
N ARG A 136 0.72 5.86 5.03
CA ARG A 136 1.31 4.77 5.80
C ARG A 136 0.49 4.43 7.05
N GLU A 137 0.03 5.41 7.80
CA GLU A 137 -0.81 5.19 8.98
C GLU A 137 -2.16 4.56 8.62
N ILE A 138 -2.82 5.06 7.56
CA ILE A 138 -4.09 4.49 7.10
C ILE A 138 -3.89 3.03 6.69
N ASN A 139 -2.78 2.70 6.02
CA ASN A 139 -2.41 1.33 5.69
C ASN A 139 -2.23 0.46 6.94
N TYR A 140 -1.53 0.94 7.97
CA TYR A 140 -1.41 0.19 9.23
C TYR A 140 -2.76 -0.06 9.90
N ARG A 141 -3.68 0.91 9.86
CA ARG A 141 -5.05 0.72 10.40
C ARG A 141 -5.85 -0.30 9.59
N LEU A 142 -5.69 -0.32 8.28
CA LEU A 142 -6.31 -1.31 7.40
C LEU A 142 -5.77 -2.71 7.68
N ASP A 143 -4.45 -2.87 7.76
CA ASP A 143 -3.81 -4.14 8.08
C ASP A 143 -4.30 -4.69 9.42
N LYS A 144 -4.46 -3.83 10.42
CA LYS A 144 -5.02 -4.21 11.73
C LYS A 144 -6.46 -4.71 11.62
N ILE A 145 -7.33 -3.99 10.90
CA ILE A 145 -8.72 -4.44 10.68
C ILE A 145 -8.73 -5.81 9.99
N MET A 146 -7.83 -6.00 9.02
CA MET A 146 -7.70 -7.26 8.30
C MET A 146 -7.28 -8.42 9.20
N TYR A 147 -6.28 -8.17 10.04
CA TYR A 147 -5.77 -9.11 11.02
C TYR A 147 -6.85 -9.53 12.02
N ASP A 148 -7.62 -8.58 12.52
CA ASP A 148 -8.66 -8.86 13.51
C ASP A 148 -9.80 -9.72 12.90
N ILE A 149 -10.18 -9.49 11.62
CA ILE A 149 -11.14 -10.34 10.90
C ILE A 149 -10.63 -11.76 10.72
N GLU A 150 -9.33 -11.94 10.45
CA GLU A 150 -8.74 -13.27 10.31
C GLU A 150 -8.80 -14.07 11.62
N ILE A 151 -8.63 -13.41 12.76
CA ILE A 151 -8.76 -14.05 14.08
C ILE A 151 -10.21 -14.48 14.33
N ASP A 152 -11.17 -13.59 14.10
CA ASP A 152 -12.59 -13.81 14.41
C ASP A 152 -13.21 -14.96 13.59
N HIS A 153 -12.70 -15.24 12.38
CA HIS A 153 -13.28 -16.24 11.48
C HIS A 153 -12.62 -17.62 11.54
N SER A 154 -11.46 -17.74 12.20
CA SER A 154 -10.66 -18.97 12.09
C SER A 154 -10.35 -19.66 13.42
N GLY A 155 -10.13 -18.93 14.52
CA GLY A 155 -9.43 -19.50 15.69
C GLY A 155 -8.04 -20.09 15.37
N GLU A 156 -7.62 -20.11 14.10
CA GLU A 156 -6.43 -20.74 13.54
C GLU A 156 -5.79 -19.81 12.52
N ARG A 157 -4.55 -19.40 12.81
CA ARG A 157 -3.79 -18.39 12.05
C ARG A 157 -3.63 -18.80 10.57
N TYR A 158 -4.19 -18.01 9.66
CA TYR A 158 -3.75 -17.99 8.26
C TYR A 158 -2.64 -16.94 8.10
N LEU A 159 -1.38 -17.36 8.18
CA LEU A 159 -0.29 -16.50 7.72
C LEU A 159 -0.39 -16.43 6.18
N GLN A 160 -0.46 -15.20 5.63
CA GLN A 160 -0.28 -15.05 4.18
C GLN A 160 1.04 -15.73 3.79
N PRO A 161 1.04 -16.59 2.75
CA PRO A 161 2.27 -17.20 2.31
C PRO A 161 3.23 -16.11 1.84
N THR A 162 4.32 -15.91 2.57
CA THR A 162 5.45 -15.11 2.11
C THR A 162 5.95 -15.74 0.82
N VAL A 163 5.67 -15.10 -0.31
CA VAL A 163 6.20 -15.54 -1.60
C VAL A 163 7.69 -15.20 -1.59
N LEU A 164 8.51 -16.21 -1.36
CA LEU A 164 9.96 -16.10 -1.41
C LEU A 164 10.38 -16.14 -2.88
N ASN A 165 10.63 -14.97 -3.48
CA ASN A 165 11.18 -14.89 -4.83
C ASN A 165 12.64 -15.31 -4.79
N LEU A 166 12.90 -16.58 -5.12
CA LEU A 166 14.24 -17.08 -5.38
C LEU A 166 14.64 -16.66 -6.80
N ASN A 167 15.47 -15.62 -6.90
CA ASN A 167 16.19 -15.34 -8.14
C ASN A 167 17.29 -16.40 -8.30
N LEU A 168 17.00 -17.43 -9.09
CA LEU A 168 18.01 -18.36 -9.58
C LEU A 168 18.79 -17.68 -10.70
N ASP A 169 19.95 -17.14 -10.37
CA ASP A 169 20.91 -16.66 -11.36
C ASP A 169 21.66 -17.87 -11.92
N ALA A 170 21.07 -18.52 -12.91
CA ALA A 170 21.69 -19.64 -13.62
C ALA A 170 22.68 -19.11 -14.67
N SER A 171 23.76 -18.48 -14.21
CA SER A 171 24.93 -18.22 -15.05
C SER A 171 25.71 -19.52 -15.24
N THR A 172 25.31 -20.32 -16.21
CA THR A 172 26.13 -21.43 -16.70
C THR A 172 26.91 -20.97 -17.93
N ASN A 173 28.23 -20.85 -17.81
CA ASN A 173 29.11 -20.67 -18.96
C ASN A 173 29.22 -22.04 -19.66
N VAL A 174 28.43 -22.24 -20.72
CA VAL A 174 28.30 -23.53 -21.40
C VAL A 174 29.42 -23.69 -22.44
N ASN A 175 30.54 -24.27 -22.02
CA ASN A 175 31.43 -24.98 -22.95
C ASN A 175 31.00 -26.45 -22.98
N ASN A 176 30.09 -26.77 -23.89
CA ASN A 176 29.90 -28.10 -24.48
C ASN A 176 29.81 -29.31 -23.52
N CYS A 177 28.97 -29.23 -22.48
CA CYS A 177 28.56 -30.41 -21.72
C CYS A 177 27.05 -30.34 -21.43
N ASP A 178 26.30 -31.34 -21.88
CA ASP A 178 24.89 -31.50 -21.56
C ASP A 178 24.70 -31.68 -20.05
N ILE A 179 24.16 -30.66 -19.38
CA ILE A 179 23.81 -30.76 -17.96
C ILE A 179 22.43 -31.40 -17.86
N LYS A 180 22.39 -32.71 -17.58
CA LYS A 180 21.15 -33.37 -17.12
C LYS A 180 20.85 -32.93 -15.69
N MET A 181 20.00 -31.92 -15.53
CA MET A 181 19.49 -31.55 -14.21
C MET A 181 18.45 -32.59 -13.75
N LYS A 182 18.81 -33.40 -12.75
CA LYS A 182 17.83 -34.11 -11.93
C LYS A 182 17.18 -33.09 -10.99
N ASN A 183 15.85 -33.05 -10.96
CA ASN A 183 15.01 -32.09 -10.23
C ASN A 183 15.17 -32.06 -8.68
N ASP A 184 16.19 -32.70 -8.10
CA ASP A 184 16.35 -32.82 -6.65
C ASP A 184 17.49 -32.00 -6.05
N SER A 185 18.27 -31.26 -6.86
CA SER A 185 19.53 -30.65 -6.38
C SER A 185 19.47 -29.17 -5.98
N ILE A 186 18.33 -28.48 -6.08
CA ILE A 186 18.25 -27.02 -5.80
C ILE A 186 17.95 -26.73 -4.33
N ILE A 187 17.48 -27.71 -3.57
CA ILE A 187 17.12 -27.54 -2.17
C ILE A 187 18.19 -28.26 -1.33
N GLY A 188 19.10 -27.48 -0.72
CA GLY A 188 20.18 -28.02 0.10
C GLY A 188 19.67 -29.04 1.12
N ASN A 189 20.49 -30.05 1.44
CA ASN A 189 20.17 -31.30 2.18
C ASN A 189 19.39 -31.17 3.50
N ASN A 190 19.09 -29.96 3.98
CA ASN A 190 18.36 -29.68 5.22
C ASN A 190 16.98 -29.03 5.01
N ALA A 191 16.58 -28.68 3.78
CA ALA A 191 15.27 -28.07 3.56
C ALA A 191 14.20 -29.15 3.34
N LYS A 192 13.33 -29.29 4.34
CA LYS A 192 12.22 -30.24 4.39
C LYS A 192 11.00 -29.59 3.73
N ILE A 193 10.60 -30.04 2.54
CA ILE A 193 9.29 -29.65 1.98
C ILE A 193 8.22 -30.39 2.80
N ILE A 194 7.54 -29.67 3.70
CA ILE A 194 6.37 -30.21 4.38
C ILE A 194 5.17 -30.02 3.44
N LYS A 195 4.83 -31.08 2.70
CA LYS A 195 3.65 -31.11 1.83
C LYS A 195 2.40 -31.37 2.69
N THR A 196 1.83 -30.33 3.28
CA THR A 196 0.53 -30.43 3.96
C THR A 196 -0.58 -30.37 2.90
N ILE A 197 -0.94 -31.52 2.32
CA ILE A 197 -2.20 -31.65 1.56
C ILE A 197 -3.31 -31.81 2.61
N LYS A 198 -3.92 -30.70 3.05
CA LYS A 198 -5.27 -30.77 3.61
C LYS A 198 -6.24 -30.63 2.44
N GLU A 199 -7.02 -31.68 2.24
CA GLU A 199 -8.12 -31.77 1.30
C GLU A 199 -9.02 -30.54 1.40
N ASN A 200 -8.93 -29.63 0.41
CA ASN A 200 -10.09 -28.88 -0.02
C ASN A 200 -9.92 -28.38 -1.45
N LYS A 201 -10.99 -28.61 -2.20
CA LYS A 201 -11.22 -28.43 -3.63
C LYS A 201 -10.61 -27.15 -4.22
N THR A 202 -9.87 -27.35 -5.31
CA THR A 202 -9.68 -26.42 -6.44
C THR A 202 -8.88 -25.13 -6.18
N LEU A 203 -7.55 -25.26 -6.05
CA LEU A 203 -6.62 -24.17 -6.35
C LEU A 203 -6.59 -23.96 -7.88
N ARG A 204 -7.35 -22.97 -8.37
CA ARG A 204 -7.11 -22.41 -9.71
C ARG A 204 -5.85 -21.55 -9.64
N LEU A 205 -4.75 -22.11 -10.14
CA LEU A 205 -3.51 -21.39 -10.35
C LEU A 205 -3.75 -20.31 -11.42
N PHE A 206 -3.92 -19.05 -11.03
CA PHE A 206 -3.76 -17.93 -11.95
C PHE A 206 -2.27 -17.66 -12.11
N GLY A 207 -1.63 -18.40 -13.02
CA GLY A 207 -0.29 -18.07 -13.49
C GLY A 207 -0.35 -16.79 -14.32
N VAL A 208 0.05 -15.66 -13.76
CA VAL A 208 0.37 -14.46 -14.54
C VAL A 208 1.76 -14.67 -15.12
N VAL A 209 1.83 -15.11 -16.36
CA VAL A 209 3.06 -15.08 -17.16
C VAL A 209 3.30 -13.64 -17.59
N VAL A 210 4.18 -12.92 -16.89
CA VAL A 210 4.75 -11.68 -17.43
C VAL A 210 6.00 -12.07 -18.21
N GLY A 211 5.84 -12.19 -19.53
CA GLY A 211 6.92 -12.46 -20.46
C GLY A 211 7.75 -11.21 -20.74
N LEU A 212 9.07 -11.37 -20.71
CA LEU A 212 10.02 -10.59 -21.50
C LEU A 212 11.26 -11.44 -21.72
N VAL A 213 11.35 -12.03 -22.92
CA VAL A 213 12.45 -11.89 -23.89
C VAL A 213 12.41 -13.08 -24.86
N THR A 214 12.39 -12.70 -26.13
CA THR A 214 12.52 -13.43 -27.39
C THR A 214 13.05 -14.87 -27.38
N GLY A 215 12.29 -15.75 -28.06
CA GLY A 215 12.83 -16.88 -28.82
C GLY A 215 13.07 -18.19 -28.05
N ILE A 216 12.11 -19.10 -28.10
CA ILE A 216 12.20 -20.45 -28.68
C ILE A 216 10.90 -21.19 -28.38
N ALA A 217 10.53 -22.04 -29.33
CA ALA A 217 9.26 -22.71 -29.51
C ALA A 217 8.91 -23.74 -28.42
N SER A 218 7.59 -23.91 -28.25
CA SER A 218 6.88 -25.15 -27.94
C SER A 218 7.09 -25.80 -26.57
N ILE A 219 5.98 -26.01 -25.86
CA ILE A 219 5.44 -27.30 -25.38
C ILE A 219 4.48 -27.01 -24.22
N ILE A 220 3.19 -27.31 -24.41
CA ILE A 220 2.38 -28.18 -23.53
C ILE A 220 1.08 -28.43 -24.30
N GLU A 221 1.00 -29.65 -24.82
CA GLU A 221 -0.19 -30.25 -25.40
C GLU A 221 -1.30 -30.40 -24.35
N ILE A 222 -2.51 -30.26 -24.86
CA ILE A 222 -3.80 -30.47 -24.23
C ILE A 222 -3.91 -31.93 -23.77
N TYR A 223 -3.86 -32.18 -22.47
CA TYR A 223 -4.36 -33.44 -21.90
C TYR A 223 -5.89 -33.36 -21.76
N ASN A 224 -6.59 -33.63 -22.86
CA ASN A 224 -7.97 -34.10 -22.85
C ASN A 224 -7.95 -35.52 -23.40
N TYR A 225 -7.85 -36.53 -22.55
CA TYR A 225 -8.38 -37.88 -22.83
C TYR A 225 -8.29 -38.75 -21.58
N CYS A 226 -9.32 -38.70 -20.73
CA CYS A 226 -9.74 -39.83 -19.90
C CYS A 226 -11.22 -39.62 -19.57
N THR A 227 -12.11 -40.28 -20.31
CA THR A 227 -13.23 -41.08 -19.76
C THR A 227 -14.07 -41.64 -20.90
N GLY A 228 -14.16 -42.97 -20.99
CA GLY A 228 -15.10 -43.66 -21.87
C GLY A 228 -14.74 -45.13 -22.02
N THR A 229 -15.11 -45.92 -21.00
CA THR A 229 -15.41 -47.38 -20.98
C THR A 229 -14.75 -48.29 -22.01
#